data_AF-A0A917W427-F1
#
_entry.id   AF-A0A917W427-F1
#
_cell.length_a   1.000
_cell.length_b   1.000
_cell.length_c   1.000
_cell.angle_alpha   90.00
_cell.angle_beta   90.00
_cell.angle_gamma   90.00
#
_symmetry.space_group_name_H-M   'P 1'
#
loop_
_entity.id
_entity.type
_entity.pdbx_description
1 polymer ?
#
loop_
_entity_poly.entity_id
_entity_poly.type
_entity_poly.pdbx_seq_one_letter_code
_entity_poly.pdbx_strand_id
1 'polypeptide(L)' 'MKMMNGTMHAGIGDDYKKEFYVVHPLFDKPEKKLNPDDLGKMKMTRSVKFSLVTLRFYLIGMIILAFYRVLEMSGAFH' A
#
# COMPACT_ATOMS: atom_id res chain seq x y z
N MET A 1 -24.24 37.31 -50.98
CA MET A 1 -22.90 37.90 -51.18
C MET A 1 -22.03 37.44 -50.01
N LYS A 2 -21.00 36.63 -50.28
CA LYS A 2 -20.12 36.01 -49.27
C LYS A 2 -18.88 36.87 -49.13
N MET A 3 -18.58 37.34 -47.92
CA MET A 3 -17.32 38.02 -47.63
C MET A 3 -16.60 37.24 -46.53
N MET A 4 -15.46 36.66 -46.91
CA MET A 4 -14.51 35.97 -46.06
C MET A 4 -13.51 37.02 -45.54
N ASN A 5 -13.40 37.20 -44.23
CA ASN A 5 -12.27 37.93 -43.64
C ASN A 5 -11.60 37.05 -42.59
N GLY A 6 -10.53 36.37 -43.01
CA GLY A 6 -9.56 35.78 -42.12
C GLY A 6 -8.57 36.85 -41.65
N THR A 7 -8.48 37.05 -40.34
CA THR A 7 -7.37 37.78 -39.72
C THR A 7 -6.54 36.76 -38.95
N MET A 8 -5.41 36.40 -39.54
CA MET A 8 -4.31 35.72 -38.85
C MET A 8 -3.78 36.67 -37.78
N HIS A 9 -3.99 36.35 -36.51
CA HIS A 9 -3.18 36.92 -35.43
C HIS A 9 -2.05 35.94 -35.14
N ALA A 10 -0.87 36.30 -35.63
CA ALA A 10 0.38 35.70 -35.26
C ALA A 10 0.78 36.17 -33.86
N GLY A 11 1.21 35.22 -33.04
CA GLY A 11 2.05 35.46 -31.86
C GLY A 11 1.29 35.85 -30.59
N ILE A 12 1.10 34.88 -29.71
CA ILE A 12 1.79 34.79 -28.42
C ILE A 12 1.70 33.30 -28.05
N GLY A 13 2.84 32.69 -27.74
CA GLY A 13 2.85 31.33 -27.22
C GLY A 13 2.13 31.35 -25.89
N ASP A 14 0.91 30.83 -25.86
CA ASP A 14 0.17 30.61 -24.63
C ASP A 14 0.87 29.48 -23.88
N ASP A 15 1.87 29.89 -23.09
CA ASP A 15 2.47 29.15 -22.00
C ASP A 15 1.39 28.29 -21.34
N TYR A 16 1.53 26.98 -21.55
CA TYR A 16 0.70 25.93 -20.98
C TYR A 16 0.85 25.94 -19.46
N LYS A 17 0.19 26.90 -18.80
CA LYS A 17 -0.13 26.84 -17.38
C LYS A 17 -1.10 25.67 -17.22
N LYS A 18 -0.56 24.47 -17.04
CA LYS A 18 -1.31 23.36 -16.46
C LYS A 18 -1.62 23.75 -15.02
N GLU A 19 -2.77 24.35 -14.80
CA GLU A 19 -3.31 24.54 -13.46
C GLU A 19 -3.61 23.15 -12.90
N PHE A 20 -2.75 22.68 -11.99
CA PHE A 20 -2.97 21.43 -11.29
C PHE A 20 -4.08 21.64 -10.25
N TYR A 21 -5.26 21.10 -10.51
CA TYR A 21 -6.34 21.06 -9.54
C TYR A 21 -6.04 19.97 -8.49
N VAL A 22 -5.74 20.40 -7.26
CA VAL A 22 -5.51 19.49 -6.13
C VAL A 22 -6.88 19.04 -5.61
N VAL A 23 -7.29 17.83 -5.97
CA VAL A 23 -8.47 17.20 -5.36
C VAL A 23 -8.09 16.80 -3.93
N HIS A 24 -8.70 17.46 -2.95
CA HIS A 24 -8.53 17.08 -1.55
C HIS A 24 -9.18 15.70 -1.32
N PRO A 25 -8.57 14.77 -0.54
CA PRO A 25 -9.14 13.45 -0.27
C PRO A 25 -10.57 13.48 0.28
N LEU A 26 -10.94 14.59 0.93
CA LEU A 26 -12.29 14.84 1.44
C LEU A 26 -13.35 14.98 0.33
N PHE A 27 -12.95 15.43 -0.86
CA PHE A 27 -13.81 15.60 -2.03
C PHE A 27 -13.61 14.48 -3.06
N ASP A 28 -12.84 13.45 -2.70
CA ASP A 28 -12.68 12.30 -3.57
C ASP A 28 -13.98 11.50 -3.64
N LYS A 29 -14.19 10.79 -4.74
CA LYS A 29 -15.35 9.90 -4.88
C LYS A 29 -15.25 8.81 -3.81
N PRO A 30 -16.36 8.44 -3.15
CA PRO A 30 -16.32 7.39 -2.15
C PRO A 30 -15.82 6.09 -2.77
N GLU A 31 -14.69 5.58 -2.26
CA GLU A 31 -14.12 4.33 -2.72
C GLU A 31 -15.08 3.18 -2.39
N LYS A 32 -15.44 2.38 -3.39
CA LYS A 32 -16.28 1.19 -3.19
C LYS A 32 -15.45 0.13 -2.46
N LYS A 33 -15.60 0.05 -1.15
CA LYS A 33 -14.99 -1.01 -0.34
C LYS A 33 -15.49 -2.38 -0.84
N LEU A 34 -14.57 -3.19 -1.34
CA LEU A 34 -14.86 -4.55 -1.76
C LEU A 34 -15.12 -5.43 -0.54
N ASN A 35 -16.02 -6.41 -0.68
CA ASN A 35 -16.28 -7.37 0.39
C ASN A 35 -15.03 -8.25 0.59
N PRO A 36 -14.44 -8.30 1.80
CA PRO A 36 -13.25 -9.11 2.08
C PRO A 36 -13.45 -10.61 1.80
N ASP A 37 -14.67 -11.12 1.83
CA ASP A 37 -14.97 -12.53 1.53
C ASP A 37 -14.71 -12.88 0.05
N ASP A 38 -14.76 -11.88 -0.84
CA ASP A 38 -14.61 -12.03 -2.30
C ASP A 38 -13.20 -11.64 -2.78
N LEU A 39 -12.30 -11.26 -1.86
CA LEU A 39 -10.97 -10.71 -2.17
C LEU A 39 -9.95 -11.76 -2.62
N GLY A 40 -10.30 -13.05 -2.56
CA GLY A 40 -9.43 -14.15 -2.96
C GLY A 40 -8.15 -14.25 -2.10
N LYS A 41 -7.38 -15.32 -2.30
CA LYS A 41 -6.12 -15.50 -1.57
C LYS A 41 -5.06 -14.53 -2.11
N MET A 42 -4.56 -13.66 -1.25
CA MET A 42 -3.44 -12.77 -1.56
C MET A 42 -2.23 -13.59 -2.02
N LYS A 43 -1.75 -13.35 -3.26
CA LYS A 43 -0.63 -14.09 -3.83
C LYS A 43 0.65 -13.74 -3.07
N MET A 44 1.13 -14.65 -2.23
CA MET A 44 2.44 -14.53 -1.61
C MET A 44 3.55 -15.02 -2.53
N THR A 45 4.59 -14.19 -2.67
CA THR A 45 5.84 -14.60 -3.31
C THR A 45 6.56 -15.65 -2.44
N ARG A 46 7.41 -16.47 -3.04
CA ARG A 46 8.14 -17.53 -2.32
C ARG A 46 8.98 -16.97 -1.17
N SER A 47 9.62 -15.83 -1.37
CA SER A 47 10.42 -15.15 -0.34
C SER A 47 9.59 -14.75 0.88
N VAL A 48 8.37 -14.22 0.67
CA VAL A 48 7.46 -13.87 1.77
C VAL A 48 7.05 -15.11 2.56
N LYS A 49 6.75 -16.22 1.88
CA LYS A 49 6.44 -17.49 2.55
C LYS A 49 7.60 -17.98 3.41
N PHE A 50 8.83 -17.95 2.90
CA PHE A 50 10.01 -18.31 3.68
C PHE A 50 10.20 -17.39 4.89
N SER A 51 10.10 -16.07 4.72
CA SER A 51 10.20 -15.11 5.81
C SER A 51 9.19 -15.39 6.92
N LEU A 52 7.92 -15.66 6.56
CA LEU A 52 6.88 -15.97 7.54
C LEU A 52 7.11 -17.31 8.25
N VAL A 53 7.59 -18.32 7.53
CA VAL A 53 7.94 -19.62 8.13
C VAL A 53 9.11 -19.47 9.11
N THR A 54 10.16 -18.76 8.72
CA THR A 54 11.30 -18.45 9.59
C THR A 54 10.87 -17.67 10.82
N LEU A 55 10.03 -16.64 10.65
CA LEU A 55 9.49 -15.85 11.75
C LEU A 55 8.69 -16.73 12.72
N ARG A 56 7.85 -17.63 12.19
CA ARG A 56 7.08 -18.58 13.01
C ARG A 56 7.99 -19.47 13.85
N PHE A 57 9.04 -20.04 13.25
CA PHE A 57 9.99 -20.87 13.98
C PHE A 57 10.77 -20.08 15.03
N TYR A 58 11.17 -18.85 14.72
CA TYR A 58 11.81 -17.95 15.68
C TYR A 58 10.91 -17.72 16.90
N LEU A 59 9.63 -17.38 16.68
CA LEU A 59 8.68 -17.16 17.77
C LEU A 59 8.48 -18.41 18.62
N ILE A 60 8.36 -19.59 18.00
CA ILE A 60 8.25 -20.86 18.72
C ILE A 60 9.51 -21.08 19.58
N GLY A 61 10.70 -20.84 19.02
CA GLY A 61 11.96 -20.92 19.76
C GLY A 61 12.01 -19.97 20.94
N MET A 62 11.56 -18.72 20.76
CA MET A 62 11.49 -17.72 21.84
C MET A 62 10.54 -18.15 22.97
N ILE A 63 9.39 -18.75 22.64
CA ILE A 63 8.44 -19.27 23.63
C ILE A 63 9.06 -20.42 24.42
N ILE A 64 9.70 -21.37 23.73
CA ILE A 64 10.38 -22.52 24.38
C ILE A 64 11.49 -22.03 25.30
N LEU A 65 12.31 -21.08 24.83
CA LEU A 65 13.41 -20.52 25.62
C LEU A 65 12.89 -19.77 26.84
N ALA A 66 11.84 -18.96 26.68
CA ALA A 66 11.21 -18.26 27.79
C ALA A 66 10.64 -19.25 28.81
N PHE A 67 9.98 -20.31 28.35
CA PHE A 67 9.44 -21.36 29.21
C PHE A 67 10.54 -22.11 29.97
N TYR A 68 11.62 -22.50 29.27
CA TYR A 68 12.80 -23.10 29.87
C TYR A 68 13.38 -22.19 30.97
N ARG A 69 13.54 -20.90 30.66
CA ARG A 69 14.09 -19.93 31.61
C ARG A 69 13.20 -19.77 32.85
N VAL A 70 11.88 -19.78 32.69
CA VAL A 70 10.94 -19.72 33.82
C VAL A 70 11.02 -20.98 34.67
N LEU A 71 11.12 -22.16 34.05
CA LEU A 71 11.26 -23.41 34.80
C LEU A 71 12.58 -23.46 35.58
N GLU A 72 13.68 -23.02 34.97
CA GLU A 72 14.98 -22.87 35.62
C GLU A 72 14.89 -21.92 36.82
N MET A 73 14.29 -20.73 36.64
CA MET A 73 14.08 -19.78 37.75
C MET A 73 13.18 -20.32 38.85
N SER A 74 12.22 -21.18 38.53
CA SER A 74 11.32 -21.78 39.53
C SER A 74 12.00 -22.85 40.39
N GLY A 75 13.23 -23.26 40.07
CA GLY A 75 13.93 -24.35 40.74
C GLY A 75 13.35 -25.73 40.41
N ALA A 76 12.53 -25.83 39.34
CA ALA A 76 12.00 -27.11 38.86
C ALA A 76 13.10 -28.02 38.29
N PHE A 77 14.19 -27.41 37.82
CA PHE A 77 15.44 -28.09 37.51
C PHE A 77 16.44 -27.73 38.60
N HIS A 78 16.61 -28.62 39.57
CA HIS A 78 17.70 -28.59 40.55
C HIS A 78 18.95 -29.20 39.90
#